data_AF-H5X7M7-F1
#
_entry.id   AF-H5X7M7-F1
#
_cell.length_a   1.000
_cell.length_b   1.000
_cell.length_c   1.000
_cell.angle_alpha   90.00
_cell.angle_beta   90.00
_cell.angle_gamma   90.00
#
_symmetry.space_group_name_H-M   'P 1'
#
loop_
_entity.id
_entity.type
_entity.pdbx_description
1 polymer ?
#
loop_
_entity_poly.entity_id
_entity_poly.type
_entity_poly.pdbx_seq_one_letter_code
_entity_poly.pdbx_strand_id
1 'polypeptide(L)'
;MRYESERAGQLVIGDEAGELLTAVADNPLAPLRAMIVAPGGYGKTTLLAELGRGYRRADVPVLDTQEALTDPARCARAAILVDDAHRLPSGHLERLAELAARQNGSLVVARRPWSRRRALT
;
A
#
# COMPACT_ATOMS: atom_id res chain seq x y z
N MET A 1 21.16 -24.95 -6.00
CA MET A 1 20.08 -24.66 -5.04
C MET A 1 19.97 -23.14 -4.93
N ARG A 2 19.03 -22.52 -5.66
CA ARG A 2 18.87 -21.05 -5.71
C ARG A 2 17.97 -20.66 -4.54
N TYR A 3 18.48 -19.85 -3.61
CA TYR A 3 17.71 -19.37 -2.46
C TYR A 3 16.75 -18.26 -2.91
N GLU A 4 15.54 -18.33 -2.38
CA GLU A 4 14.36 -17.62 -2.84
C GLU A 4 14.41 -16.11 -2.61
N SER A 5 13.77 -15.42 -3.56
CA SER A 5 13.32 -14.03 -3.60
C SER A 5 12.97 -13.42 -2.23
N GLU A 6 13.78 -12.45 -1.80
CA GLU A 6 13.47 -11.56 -0.68
C GLU A 6 12.25 -10.69 -1.03
N ARG A 7 11.13 -11.02 -0.40
CA ARG A 7 9.91 -10.18 -0.32
C ARG A 7 10.15 -8.98 0.60
N ALA A 8 11.12 -8.12 0.30
CA ALA A 8 11.32 -6.90 1.07
C ALA A 8 10.27 -5.85 0.67
N GLY A 9 9.36 -5.51 1.58
CA GLY A 9 8.48 -4.34 1.42
C GLY A 9 9.32 -3.06 1.52
N GLN A 10 9.19 -2.16 0.55
CA GLN A 10 9.99 -0.93 0.51
C GLN A 10 9.37 0.12 1.45
N LEU A 11 10.19 0.66 2.36
CA LEU A 11 9.86 1.84 3.16
C LEU A 11 10.24 3.08 2.36
N VAL A 12 9.29 3.97 2.11
CA VAL A 12 9.47 5.15 1.27
C VAL A 12 9.41 6.43 2.12
N ILE A 13 10.47 7.25 2.08
CA ILE A 13 10.65 8.56 2.71
C ILE A 13 11.04 9.62 1.67
N GLY A 14 10.22 10.64 1.48
CA GLY A 14 10.59 11.94 0.89
C GLY A 14 10.76 11.98 -0.63
N ASP A 15 11.82 11.35 -1.17
CA ASP A 15 12.20 11.39 -2.59
C ASP A 15 11.71 10.17 -3.41
N GLU A 16 11.40 9.06 -2.75
CA GLU A 16 10.95 7.82 -3.40
C GLU A 16 9.48 7.88 -3.88
N ALA A 17 8.77 8.99 -3.64
CA ALA A 17 7.39 9.18 -4.09
C ALA A 17 7.26 9.23 -5.62
N GLY A 18 8.21 9.89 -6.28
CA GLY A 18 8.28 9.94 -7.75
C GLY A 18 8.53 8.55 -8.33
N GLU A 19 9.41 7.77 -7.71
CA GLU A 19 9.74 6.41 -8.14
C GLU A 19 8.52 5.48 -8.05
N LEU A 20 7.69 5.60 -7.01
CA LEU A 20 6.44 4.85 -6.91
C LEU A 20 5.48 5.18 -8.06
N LEU A 21 5.35 6.47 -8.41
CA LEU A 21 4.50 6.89 -9.52
C LEU A 21 5.04 6.38 -10.86
N THR A 22 6.35 6.46 -11.08
CA THR A 22 7.02 5.91 -12.27
C THR A 22 6.83 4.40 -12.36
N ALA A 23 7.03 3.66 -11.27
CA ALA A 23 6.85 2.20 -11.25
C ALA A 23 5.42 1.79 -11.63
N VAL A 24 4.41 2.50 -11.12
CA VAL A 24 2.99 2.26 -11.49
C VAL A 24 2.71 2.63 -12.94
N ALA A 25 3.31 3.71 -13.44
CA ALA A 25 3.16 4.11 -14.84
C ALA A 25 3.80 3.10 -15.81
N ASP A 26 4.98 2.59 -15.47
CA ASP A 26 5.74 1.65 -16.30
C ASP A 26 5.08 0.26 -16.36
N ASN A 27 4.61 -0.25 -15.22
CA ASN A 27 3.89 -1.53 -15.17
C ASN A 27 2.84 -1.56 -14.04
N PRO A 28 1.58 -1.15 -14.33
CA PRO A 28 0.53 -1.06 -13.31
C PRO A 28 0.04 -2.43 -12.80
N LEU A 29 0.41 -3.53 -13.47
CA LEU A 29 0.11 -4.90 -13.02
C LEU A 29 1.29 -5.56 -12.29
N ALA A 30 2.47 -4.91 -12.26
CA ALA A 30 3.58 -5.40 -11.46
C ALA A 30 3.21 -5.29 -9.97
N PRO A 31 3.47 -6.33 -9.15
CA PRO A 31 3.19 -6.27 -7.72
C PRO A 31 4.06 -5.21 -7.05
N LEU A 32 3.42 -4.23 -6.41
CA LEU A 32 4.08 -3.19 -5.63
C LEU A 32 3.73 -3.36 -4.14
N ARG A 33 4.73 -3.41 -3.26
CA ARG A 33 4.55 -3.46 -1.80
C ARG A 33 5.33 -2.33 -1.16
N ALA A 34 4.63 -1.27 -0.76
CA ALA A 34 5.26 -0.07 -0.24
C ALA A 34 4.58 0.47 1.01
N MET A 35 5.39 1.05 1.91
CA MET A 35 4.90 1.79 3.07
C MET A 35 5.39 3.24 3.01
N ILE A 36 4.45 4.18 2.97
CA ILE A 36 4.70 5.62 2.99
C ILE A 36 4.61 6.09 4.45
N VAL A 37 5.73 6.55 5.02
CA VAL A 37 5.77 7.02 6.40
C VAL A 37 6.14 8.49 6.44
N ALA A 38 5.20 9.34 6.85
CA ALA A 38 5.46 10.77 7.02
C ALA A 38 4.53 11.42 8.05
N PRO A 39 4.93 12.53 8.69
CA PRO A 39 4.03 13.33 9.54
C PRO A 39 2.79 13.86 8.80
N GLY A 40 1.88 14.51 9.53
CA GLY A 40 0.76 15.22 8.90
C GLY A 40 1.26 16.36 8.00
N GLY A 41 0.56 16.64 6.90
CA GLY A 41 0.91 17.73 5.97
C GLY A 41 1.92 17.37 4.87
N TYR A 42 2.49 16.17 4.85
CA TYR A 42 3.49 15.72 3.87
C TYR A 42 2.90 15.09 2.59
N GLY A 43 1.66 15.40 2.25
CA GLY A 43 1.07 14.97 0.96
C GLY A 43 0.84 13.46 0.77
N LYS A 44 0.92 12.60 1.82
CA LYS A 44 0.65 11.14 1.68
C LYS A 44 -0.69 10.83 1.01
N THR A 45 -1.75 11.51 1.44
CA THR A 45 -3.08 11.37 0.84
C THR A 45 -3.09 11.79 -0.63
N THR A 46 -2.37 12.85 -0.98
CA THR A 46 -2.18 13.28 -2.38
C THR A 46 -1.43 12.22 -3.19
N LEU A 47 -0.34 11.67 -2.65
CA LEU A 47 0.43 10.61 -3.31
C LEU A 47 -0.42 9.35 -3.53
N LEU A 48 -1.17 8.90 -2.51
CA LEU A 48 -2.11 7.78 -2.66
C LEU A 48 -3.21 8.08 -3.68
N ALA A 49 -3.72 9.30 -3.73
CA ALA A 49 -4.68 9.70 -4.75
C ALA A 49 -4.09 9.61 -6.16
N GLU A 50 -2.86 10.08 -6.37
CA GLU A 50 -2.18 10.00 -7.67
C GLU A 50 -1.83 8.57 -8.08
N LEU A 51 -1.37 7.73 -7.16
CA LEU A 51 -1.21 6.28 -7.40
C LEU A 51 -2.55 5.66 -7.80
N GLY A 52 -3.62 5.98 -7.09
CA GLY A 52 -4.97 5.52 -7.41
C GLY A 52 -5.47 6.01 -8.77
N ARG A 53 -5.08 7.21 -9.22
CA ARG A 53 -5.36 7.64 -10.59
C ARG A 53 -4.51 6.85 -11.60
N GLY A 54 -3.24 6.59 -11.31
CA GLY A 54 -2.35 5.79 -12.14
C GLY A 54 -2.94 4.41 -12.45
N TYR A 55 -3.30 3.67 -11.40
CA TYR A 55 -3.94 2.36 -11.56
C TYR A 55 -5.25 2.42 -12.35
N ARG A 56 -6.15 3.36 -12.01
CA ARG A 56 -7.44 3.49 -12.71
C ARG A 56 -7.29 3.85 -14.19
N ARG A 57 -6.31 4.69 -14.56
CA ARG A 57 -6.03 5.02 -15.98
C ARG A 57 -5.55 3.80 -16.77
N ALA A 58 -5.00 2.80 -16.10
CA ALA A 58 -4.58 1.53 -16.69
C ALA A 58 -5.60 0.41 -16.50
N ASP A 59 -6.86 0.74 -16.18
CA ASP A 59 -7.95 -0.20 -15.93
C ASP A 59 -7.67 -1.22 -14.81
N VAL A 60 -6.76 -0.89 -13.89
CA VAL A 60 -6.50 -1.67 -12.67
C VAL A 60 -7.46 -1.21 -11.56
N PRO A 61 -8.32 -2.09 -11.03
CA PRO A 61 -9.20 -1.76 -9.92
C PRO A 61 -8.40 -1.28 -8.71
N VAL A 62 -8.90 -0.24 -8.05
CA VAL A 62 -8.36 0.24 -6.78
C VAL A 62 -9.37 -0.09 -5.69
N LEU A 63 -8.95 -0.89 -4.72
CA LEU A 63 -9.77 -1.32 -3.60
C LEU A 63 -9.39 -0.55 -2.34
N ASP A 64 -10.40 -0.17 -1.56
CA ASP A 64 -10.18 0.23 -0.19
C ASP A 64 -9.96 -0.98 0.75
N THR A 65 -9.70 -0.71 2.03
CA THR A 65 -9.48 -1.76 3.03
C THR A 65 -10.69 -2.68 3.21
N GLN A 66 -11.89 -2.13 3.20
CA GLN A 66 -13.10 -2.91 3.42
C GLN A 66 -13.36 -3.82 2.22
N GLU A 67 -13.29 -3.28 1.00
CA GLU A 67 -13.47 -4.06 -0.23
C GLU A 67 -12.48 -5.22 -0.31
N ALA A 68 -11.20 -4.97 -0.04
CA ALA A 68 -10.16 -5.99 -0.09
C ALA A 68 -10.37 -7.12 0.94
N LEU A 69 -10.86 -6.78 2.14
CA LEU A 69 -11.09 -7.76 3.20
C LEU A 69 -12.39 -8.56 3.02
N THR A 70 -13.42 -7.95 2.44
CA THR A 70 -14.73 -8.59 2.22
C THR A 70 -14.74 -9.46 0.96
N ASP A 71 -14.00 -9.09 -0.09
CA ASP A 71 -13.89 -9.86 -1.32
C ASP A 71 -12.43 -10.09 -1.72
N PRO A 72 -11.77 -11.10 -1.11
CA PRO A 72 -10.40 -11.47 -1.44
C PRO A 72 -10.19 -11.72 -2.93
N ALA A 73 -11.17 -12.28 -3.66
CA ALA A 73 -11.01 -12.66 -5.06
C ALA A 73 -10.74 -11.45 -5.96
N ARG A 74 -11.31 -10.27 -5.63
CA ARG A 74 -11.04 -9.00 -6.33
C ARG A 74 -9.59 -8.53 -6.21
N CYS A 75 -8.84 -9.02 -5.21
CA CYS A 75 -7.45 -8.59 -4.97
C CYS A 75 -6.44 -9.11 -6.00
N ALA A 76 -6.76 -10.18 -6.76
CA ALA A 76 -5.85 -10.85 -7.71
C ALA A 76 -5.21 -9.91 -8.75
N ARG A 77 -5.89 -8.81 -9.08
CA ARG A 77 -5.47 -7.85 -10.10
C ARG A 77 -5.81 -6.42 -9.70
N ALA A 78 -5.89 -6.14 -8.41
CA ALA A 78 -6.23 -4.83 -7.89
C ALA A 78 -5.05 -4.22 -7.13
N ALA A 79 -5.07 -2.90 -7.04
CA ALA A 79 -4.25 -2.13 -6.12
C ALA A 79 -5.04 -1.85 -4.84
N ILE A 80 -4.48 -2.21 -3.70
CA ILE A 80 -5.03 -1.91 -2.38
C ILE A 80 -4.29 -0.68 -1.86
N LEU A 81 -5.02 0.42 -1.67
CA LEU A 81 -4.45 1.67 -1.16
C LEU A 81 -5.03 1.95 0.23
N VAL A 82 -4.17 2.05 1.23
CA VAL A 82 -4.57 2.25 2.62
C VAL A 82 -4.03 3.59 3.10
N ASP A 83 -4.91 4.55 3.35
CA ASP A 83 -4.53 5.79 4.04
C ASP A 83 -4.66 5.65 5.56
N ASP A 84 -3.85 6.42 6.30
CA ASP A 84 -3.84 6.46 7.75
C ASP A 84 -3.89 5.08 8.42
N ALA A 85 -3.09 4.11 7.96
CA ALA A 85 -3.16 2.70 8.36
C ALA A 85 -3.06 2.43 9.88
N HIS A 86 -2.48 3.37 10.64
CA HIS A 86 -2.49 3.37 12.10
C HIS A 86 -3.89 3.45 12.74
N ARG A 87 -4.93 3.78 11.96
CA ARG A 87 -6.33 3.81 12.39
C ARG A 87 -7.06 2.49 12.12
N LEU A 88 -6.44 1.56 11.40
CA LEU A 88 -7.05 0.26 11.13
C LEU A 88 -7.14 -0.56 12.43
N PRO A 89 -8.19 -1.38 12.57
CA PRO A 89 -8.24 -2.37 13.63
C PRO A 89 -7.04 -3.32 13.58
N SER A 90 -6.61 -3.77 14.76
CA SER A 90 -5.52 -4.74 14.89
C SER A 90 -5.75 -5.96 13.99
N GLY A 91 -4.68 -6.47 13.36
CA GLY A 91 -4.74 -7.62 12.45
C GLY A 91 -5.24 -7.33 11.03
N HIS A 92 -5.89 -6.19 10.77
CA HIS A 92 -6.34 -5.86 9.41
C HIS A 92 -5.17 -5.65 8.46
N LEU A 93 -4.12 -4.94 8.90
CA LEU A 93 -2.95 -4.70 8.06
C LEU A 93 -2.19 -6.00 7.73
N GLU A 94 -2.08 -6.93 8.68
CA GLU A 94 -1.47 -8.25 8.47
C GLU A 94 -2.27 -9.05 7.43
N ARG A 95 -3.60 -9.07 7.57
CA ARG A 95 -4.49 -9.75 6.63
C ARG A 95 -4.43 -9.16 5.21
N LEU A 96 -4.35 -7.83 5.10
CA LEU A 96 -4.14 -7.16 3.80
C LEU A 96 -2.78 -7.52 3.18
N ALA A 97 -1.71 -7.58 3.99
CA ALA A 97 -0.40 -7.99 3.52
C ALA A 97 -0.38 -9.45 3.03
N GLU A 98 -1.05 -10.36 3.75
CA GLU A 98 -1.22 -11.76 3.33
C GLU A 98 -2.00 -11.87 2.01
N LEU A 99 -3.09 -11.11 1.86
CA LEU A 99 -3.87 -11.07 0.62
C LEU A 99 -3.01 -10.62 -0.56
N ALA A 100 -2.31 -9.50 -0.44
CA ALA A 100 -1.44 -8.98 -1.49
C ALA A 100 -0.32 -9.96 -1.86
N ALA A 101 0.25 -10.66 -0.86
CA ALA A 101 1.29 -11.66 -1.08
C ALA A 101 0.79 -12.89 -1.85
N ARG A 102 -0.40 -13.40 -1.53
CA ARG A 102 -0.99 -14.59 -2.19
C ARG A 102 -1.48 -14.29 -3.61
N GLN A 103 -2.01 -13.10 -3.81
CA GLN A 103 -2.67 -12.68 -5.05
C GLN A 103 -1.71 -12.04 -6.04
N ASN A 104 -0.45 -11.82 -5.65
CA ASN A 104 0.53 -11.04 -6.42
C ASN A 104 -0.02 -9.64 -6.78
N GLY A 105 -0.86 -9.08 -5.91
CA GLY A 105 -1.46 -7.76 -6.06
C GLY A 105 -0.60 -6.65 -5.48
N SER A 106 -0.97 -5.40 -5.74
CA SER A 106 -0.29 -4.24 -5.18
C SER A 106 -0.91 -3.82 -3.85
N LEU A 107 -0.07 -3.45 -2.89
CA LEU A 107 -0.46 -2.92 -1.59
C LEU A 107 0.43 -1.72 -1.25
N VAL A 108 -0.19 -0.54 -1.12
CA VAL A 108 0.50 0.68 -0.68
C VAL A 108 -0.18 1.22 0.56
N VAL A 109 0.62 1.46 1.60
CA VAL A 109 0.14 1.76 2.95
C VAL A 109 0.74 3.07 3.42
N ALA A 110 -0.08 4.08 3.70
CA ALA A 110 0.36 5.30 4.35
C ALA A 110 0.15 5.22 5.87
N ARG A 111 1.17 5.57 6.65
CA ARG A 111 1.03 5.74 8.11
C ARG A 111 1.80 6.96 8.62
N ARG A 112 1.51 7.30 9.87
CA ARG A 112 2.24 8.34 10.61
C ARG A 112 3.37 7.70 11.43
N PRO A 113 4.55 8.35 11.54
CA PRO A 113 5.69 7.79 12.27
C PRO A 113 5.41 7.65 13.78
N TRP A 114 4.62 8.55 14.35
CA TRP A 114 4.29 8.59 15.77
C TRP A 114 2.97 7.88 16.11
N SER A 115 2.74 6.68 15.57
CA SER A 115 1.55 5.89 15.91
C SER A 115 1.62 5.21 17.29
N ARG A 116 2.61 5.57 18.13
CA ARG A 116 2.62 5.28 19.56
C ARG A 116 2.86 6.58 20.34
N ARG A 117 1.83 7.08 21.03
CA ARG A 117 1.97 7.72 22.35
C ARG A 117 1.03 6.96 23.27
N ARG A 118 1.61 6.08 24.12
CA ARG A 118 1.84 6.34 25.55
C ARG A 118 0.54 6.80 26.20
N ALA A 119 -0.16 5.84 26.83
CA ALA A 119 -0.99 6.18 27.97
C ALA A 119 -0.11 7.00 28.93
N LEU A 120 -0.48 8.26 29.12
CA LEU A 120 -0.08 8.99 30.32
C LEU A 120 -1.24 8.78 31.28
N THR A 121 -1.09 7.77 32.14
CA THR A 121 -1.87 7.63 33.37
C THR A 121 -0.88 7.53 34.51
#